data_AF-A0A7Y8M1R6-F1
#
_entry.id   AF-A0A7Y8M1R6-F1
#
_cell.length_a   1.000
_cell.length_b   1.000
_cell.length_c   1.000
_cell.angle_alpha   90.00
_cell.angle_beta   90.00
_cell.angle_gamma   90.00
#
_symmetry.space_group_name_H-M   'P 1'
#
loop_
_entity.id
_entity.type
_entity.pdbx_description
1 polymer ?
#
loop_
_entity_poly.entity_id
_entity_poly.type
_entity_poly.pdbx_seq_one_letter_code
_entity_poly.pdbx_strand_id
1 'polypeptide(L)' 'EEKQPGTYEVSFNAAEFGSGVYIYSLRAGSFVQSRKMILIR' A
#
# COMPACT_ATOMS: atom_id res chain seq x y z
N GLU A 1 -10.24 8.55 6.27
CA GLU A 1 -11.59 7.97 6.37
C GLU A 1 -11.56 6.92 7.46
N GLU A 2 -12.52 6.93 8.37
CA GLU A 2 -12.70 5.86 9.35
C GLU A 2 -13.44 4.72 8.67
N LYS A 3 -12.83 3.53 8.64
CA LYS A 3 -13.41 2.35 8.00
C LYS A 3 -13.88 1.39 9.08
N GLN A 4 -15.08 0.84 8.92
CA GLN A 4 -15.65 -0.17 9.82
C GLN A 4 -14.74 -1.43 9.86
N PRO A 5 -14.80 -2.27 10.90
CA PRO A 5 -14.06 -3.52 10.91
C PRO A 5 -14.40 -4.40 9.68
N GLY A 6 -13.38 -4.89 8.98
CA GLY A 6 -13.57 -5.70 7.78
C GLY A 6 -12.32 -5.79 6.91
N THR A 7 -12.45 -6.52 5.79
CA THR A 7 -11.40 -6.61 4.78
C THR A 7 -11.63 -5.55 3.71
N TYR A 8 -10.58 -4.81 3.36
CA TYR A 8 -10.61 -3.78 2.34
C TYR A 8 -9.56 -4.06 1.28
N GLU A 9 -9.94 -3.89 0.03
CA GLU A 9 -9.05 -3.97 -1.11
C GLU A 9 -8.94 -2.58 -1.75
N VAL A 10 -7.71 -2.22 -2.14
CA VAL A 10 -7.42 -0.96 -2.83
C VAL A 10 -6.56 -1.29 -4.04
N SER A 11 -6.99 -0.86 -5.22
CA SER A 11 -6.20 -1.00 -6.44
C SER A 11 -5.18 0.12 -6.55
N PHE A 12 -3.91 -0.22 -6.70
CA PHE A 12 -2.82 0.72 -6.97
C PHE A 12 -2.51 0.73 -8.47
N ASN A 13 -2.74 1.87 -9.14
CA ASN A 13 -2.36 2.05 -10.54
C ASN A 13 -0.89 2.48 -10.64
N ALA A 14 -0.05 1.58 -11.16
CA ALA A 14 1.39 1.78 -11.29
C ALA A 14 1.85 2.28 -12.67
N ALA A 15 0.95 2.70 -13.57
CA ALA A 15 1.27 2.99 -14.98
C ALA A 15 2.38 4.03 -15.18
N GLU A 16 2.41 5.06 -14.32
CA GLU A 16 3.34 6.20 -14.36
C GLU A 16 4.62 5.96 -13.53
N PHE A 17 4.77 4.77 -12.94
CA PHE A 17 5.90 4.42 -12.07
C PHE A 17 6.88 3.50 -12.81
N GLY A 18 8.19 3.77 -12.65
CA GLY A 18 9.24 2.93 -13.22
C GLY A 18 9.46 1.64 -12.45
N SER A 19 10.06 0.62 -13.07
CA SER A 19 10.46 -0.61 -12.37
C SER A 19 11.36 -0.27 -11.17
N GLY A 20 11.11 -0.89 -10.01
CA GLY A 20 11.87 -0.59 -8.80
C GLY A 20 11.23 -1.12 -7.51
N VAL A 21 11.89 -0.83 -6.39
CA VAL A 21 11.39 -1.15 -5.05
C VAL A 21 10.70 0.07 -4.47
N TYR A 22 9.43 -0.09 -4.12
CA TYR A 22 8.57 0.93 -3.52
C TYR A 22 8.31 0.57 -2.06
N ILE A 23 8.56 1.50 -1.15
CA ILE A 23 8.26 1.31 0.28
C ILE A 23 6.94 2.00 0.59
N TYR A 24 6.03 1.30 1.25
CA TYR A 24 4.74 1.83 1.69
C TYR A 24 4.47 1.49 3.15
N SER A 25 3.60 2.28 3.79
CA SER A 25 3.18 2.06 5.17
C SER A 25 1.68 1.89 5.28
N LEU A 26 1.23 0.84 5.97
CA LEU A 26 -0.15 0.67 6.42
C LEU A 26 -0.28 1.27 7.81
N ARG A 27 -1.25 2.17 8.01
CA ARG A 27 -1.51 2.83 9.30
C ARG A 27 -2.97 2.62 9.69
N ALA A 28 -3.21 2.06 10.88
CA ALA A 28 -4.54 1.83 11.45
C ALA A 28 -4.53 2.14 12.96
N GLY A 29 -4.97 3.33 13.34
CA GLY A 29 -4.84 3.80 14.73
C GLY A 29 -3.38 3.84 15.18
N SER A 30 -3.04 3.12 16.24
CA SER A 30 -1.65 2.97 16.74
C SER A 30 -0.82 1.94 15.97
N PHE A 31 -1.44 1.12 15.12
CA PHE A 31 -0.75 0.13 14.30
C PHE A 31 -0.09 0.80 13.09
N VAL A 32 1.22 0.59 12.93
CA VAL A 32 1.98 1.03 11.76
C VAL A 32 2.82 -0.13 11.25
N GLN A 33 2.70 -0.44 9.97
CA GLN A 33 3.50 -1.49 9.32
C GLN A 33 4.08 -1.00 8.01
N SER A 34 5.40 -1.08 7.88
CA SER A 34 6.12 -0.78 6.63
C SER A 34 6.32 -2.05 5.82
N ARG A 35 6.11 -1.97 4.51
CA ARG A 35 6.29 -3.06 3.56
C ARG A 35 6.99 -2.55 2.30
N LYS A 36 7.64 -3.46 1.57
CA LYS A 36 8.22 -3.20 0.26
C LYS A 36 7.38 -3.88 -0.82
N MET A 37 7.20 -3.19 -1.94
CA MET A 37 6.57 -3.66 -3.17
C MET A 37 7.63 -3.62 -4.27
N ILE A 38 7.74 -4.68 -5.06
CA ILE A 38 8.62 -4.71 -6.22
C ILE A 38 7.73 -4.50 -7.44
N LEU A 39 7.95 -3.40 -8.16
CA LEU A 39 7.31 -3.14 -9.45
C LEU A 39 8.27 -3.58 -10.55
N ILE A 40 7.81 -4.49 -11.39
CA ILE A 40 8.52 -4.95 -12.57
C ILE A 40 7.62 -4.64 -13.76
N ARG A 41 8.15 -3.88 -14.72
CA ARG A 41 7.53 -3.62 -16.02
C ARG A 41 8.00 -4.63 -17.05
#